data_AF-A0A7W7LJ15-F1
#
_entry.id   AF-A0A7W7LJ15-F1
#
_cell.length_a   1.000
_cell.length_b   1.000
_cell.length_c   1.000
_cell.angle_alpha   90.00
_cell.angle_beta   90.00
_cell.angle_gamma   90.00
#
_symmetry.space_group_name_H-M   'P 1'
#
loop_
_entity.id
_entity.type
_entity.pdbx_description
1 polymer ?
#
loop_
_entity_poly.entity_id
_entity_poly.type
_entity_poly.pdbx_seq_one_letter_code
_entity_poly.pdbx_strand_id
1 'polypeptide(L)' 'MGGQGREGLPVDRPVTLEEAVEFKKREASDIEAKAWHFYGSYADAYDCAKVANFSPPQGAGEVMVSANSGMFFVWLYF' A
#
# COMPACT_ATOMS: atom_id res chain seq x y z
N MET A 1 -17.44 10.12 -2.97
CA MET A 1 -16.17 10.88 -2.87
C MET A 1 -15.11 10.05 -3.54
N GLY A 2 -14.45 10.60 -4.57
CA GLY A 2 -13.62 9.86 -5.51
C GLY A 2 -12.34 9.33 -4.87
N GLY A 3 -12.27 8.02 -4.68
CA GLY A 3 -11.01 7.33 -4.47
C GLY A 3 -10.28 7.23 -5.81
N GLN A 4 -9.48 8.24 -6.13
CA GLN A 4 -8.40 8.05 -7.08
C GLN A 4 -7.43 7.05 -6.43
N GLY A 5 -7.43 5.81 -6.91
CA GLY A 5 -6.33 4.90 -6.60
C GLY A 5 -5.04 5.61 -6.99
N ARG A 6 -4.15 5.85 -6.01
CA ARG A 6 -2.87 6.52 -6.26
C ARG A 6 -2.17 5.76 -7.40
N GLU A 7 -1.78 6.48 -8.45
CA GLU A 7 -1.04 5.91 -9.58
C GLU A 7 0.23 5.24 -9.06
N GLY A 8 0.26 3.91 -9.12
CA GLY A 8 1.46 3.13 -8.85
C GLY A 8 2.50 3.32 -9.95
N LEU A 9 3.67 2.69 -9.76
CA LEU A 9 4.64 2.61 -10.85
C LEU A 9 4.02 1.88 -12.06
N PRO A 10 4.34 2.32 -13.29
CA PRO A 10 3.85 1.64 -14.50
C PRO A 10 4.35 0.19 -14.52
N VAL A 11 3.42 -0.74 -14.75
CA VAL A 11 3.69 -2.19 -14.82
C VAL A 11 3.93 -2.69 -16.25
N ASP A 12 3.64 -1.84 -17.23
CA ASP A 12 3.65 -2.12 -18.67
C ASP A 12 4.92 -1.59 -19.36
N ARG A 13 5.77 -0.84 -18.64
CA ARG A 13 7.03 -0.31 -19.18
C ARG A 13 8.13 -0.20 -18.11
N PRO A 14 9.40 -0.10 -18.52
CA PRO A 14 10.50 0.20 -17.60
C PRO A 14 10.28 1.55 -16.90
N VAL A 15 10.62 1.56 -15.61
CA VAL A 15 10.61 2.74 -14.73
C VAL A 15 11.95 3.45 -14.84
N THR A 16 11.93 4.77 -14.99
CA THR A 16 13.14 5.61 -14.99
C THR A 16 13.68 5.80 -13.56
N LEU A 17 14.96 6.17 -13.45
CA LEU A 17 15.58 6.40 -12.14
C LEU A 17 14.88 7.53 -11.38
N GLU A 18 14.50 8.59 -12.09
CA GLU A 18 13.80 9.75 -11.56
C GLU A 18 12.42 9.36 -11.00
N GLU A 19 11.65 8.57 -11.75
CA GLU A 19 10.35 8.04 -11.31
C GLU A 19 10.49 7.18 -10.05
N ALA A 20 11.51 6.32 -9.98
CA ALA A 20 11.78 5.49 -8.81
C ALA A 20 12.18 6.31 -7.58
N VAL A 21 12.99 7.37 -7.76
CA VAL A 21 13.39 8.26 -6.67
C VAL A 21 12.21 9.07 -6.14
N GLU A 22 11.36 9.61 -7.02
CA GLU A 22 10.16 10.32 -6.60
C GLU A 22 9.16 9.40 -5.89
N PHE A 23 9.03 8.16 -6.36
CA PHE A 23 8.19 7.17 -5.68
C PHE A 23 8.71 6.91 -4.26
N LYS A 24 10.01 6.67 -4.10
CA LYS A 24 10.63 6.48 -2.77
C LYS A 24 10.50 7.69 -1.85
N LYS A 25 10.67 8.91 -2.38
CA LYS A 25 10.49 10.15 -1.59
C LYS A 25 9.05 10.30 -1.10
N ARG A 26 8.08 9.92 -1.92
CA ARG A 26 6.65 9.91 -1.55
C ARG A 26 6.37 8.88 -0.45
N GLU A 27 6.85 7.64 -0.62
CA GLU A 27 6.72 6.63 0.44
C GLU A 27 7.38 7.08 1.75
N ALA A 28 8.55 7.69 1.70
CA ALA A 28 9.22 8.21 2.89
C ALA A 28 8.43 9.33 3.57
N SER A 29 7.82 10.23 2.78
CA SER A 29 6.95 11.28 3.32
C SER A 29 5.65 10.73 3.92
N ASP A 30 5.10 9.66 3.34
CA ASP A 30 3.93 8.99 3.91
C ASP A 30 4.31 8.29 5.23
N ILE A 31 5.51 7.68 5.33
CA ILE A 31 6.06 7.11 6.59
C ILE A 31 6.26 8.19 7.67
N GLU A 32 6.56 9.43 7.30
CA GLU A 32 6.63 10.51 8.28
C GLU A 32 5.25 11.00 8.73
N ALA A 33 4.20 10.78 7.91
CA ALA A 33 2.86 11.30 8.15
C ALA A 33 2.10 10.56 9.28
N LYS A 34 2.49 9.33 9.63
CA LYS A 34 1.91 8.55 10.74
C LYS A 34 0.40 8.39 10.61
N ALA A 35 -0.05 7.96 9.43
CA ALA A 35 -1.46 7.86 9.06
C ALA A 35 -1.83 6.50 8.47
N TRP A 36 -3.11 6.16 8.57
CA TRP A 36 -3.68 4.97 7.93
C TRP A 36 -4.00 5.24 6.46
N HIS A 37 -3.47 4.40 5.58
CA HIS A 37 -3.70 4.46 4.14
C HIS A 37 -4.40 3.19 3.67
N PHE A 38 -5.49 3.35 2.92
CA PHE A 38 -6.12 2.22 2.24
C PHE A 38 -5.19 1.68 1.15
N TYR A 39 -4.90 0.39 1.21
CA TYR A 39 -3.97 -0.26 0.30
C TYR A 39 -4.69 -1.09 -0.77
N GLY A 40 -5.73 -1.83 -0.38
CA GLY A 40 -6.46 -2.64 -1.35
C GLY A 40 -7.51 -3.56 -0.77
N SER A 41 -8.19 -4.25 -1.68
CA SER A 41 -9.19 -5.28 -1.39
C SER A 41 -8.72 -6.61 -1.98
N TYR A 42 -8.83 -7.68 -1.19
CA TYR A 42 -8.37 -9.02 -1.53
C TYR A 42 -9.50 -10.02 -1.32
N ALA A 43 -9.67 -10.96 -2.24
CA ALA A 43 -10.64 -12.06 -2.08
C ALA A 43 -10.11 -13.17 -1.16
N ASP A 44 -8.79 -13.21 -0.92
CA ASP A 44 -8.11 -14.21 -0.11
C ASP A 44 -7.42 -13.56 1.09
N ALA A 45 -7.60 -14.16 2.27
CA ALA A 45 -6.90 -13.79 3.50
C ALA A 45 -5.39 -13.99 3.37
N TYR A 46 -4.94 -14.93 2.55
CA TYR A 46 -3.52 -15.19 2.33
C TYR A 46 -2.84 -14.04 1.58
N ASP A 47 -3.49 -13.46 0.57
CA ASP A 47 -2.94 -12.30 -0.14
C ASP A 47 -2.92 -11.05 0.74
N CYS A 48 -3.92 -10.87 1.59
CA CYS A 48 -3.92 -9.86 2.65
C CYS A 48 -2.70 -10.01 3.58
N ALA A 49 -2.39 -11.26 4.00
CA ALA A 49 -1.23 -11.53 4.84
C ALA A 49 0.12 -11.29 4.15
N LYS A 50 0.22 -11.51 2.82
CA LYS A 50 1.45 -11.17 2.07
C LYS A 50 1.72 -9.67 2.07
N VAL A 51 0.68 -8.87 1.87
CA VAL A 51 0.77 -7.41 1.80
C VAL A 51 1.21 -6.83 3.13
N ALA A 52 0.69 -7.37 4.23
CA ALA A 52 1.13 -7.02 5.57
C ALA A 52 2.64 -7.21 5.80
N ASN A 53 3.27 -8.11 5.05
CA ASN A 53 4.67 -8.49 5.15
C ASN A 53 5.52 -8.01 3.97
N PHE A 54 4.98 -7.19 3.06
CA PHE A 54 5.71 -6.70 1.89
C PHE A 54 6.71 -5.60 2.29
N SER A 55 7.84 -5.52 1.58
CA SER A 55 8.91 -4.54 1.84
C SER A 55 8.59 -3.19 1.17
N PRO A 56 8.86 -2.03 1.81
CA PRO A 56 9.48 -1.87 3.13
C PRO A 56 8.55 -2.37 4.23
N PRO A 57 9.08 -3.12 5.23
CA PRO A 57 8.26 -3.55 6.35
C PRO A 57 7.62 -2.32 6.96
N GLN A 58 6.29 -2.34 7.03
CA GLN A 58 5.46 -1.29 7.63
C GLN A 58 6.14 -0.86 8.93
N GLY A 59 6.66 0.37 8.99
CA GLY A 59 7.54 0.81 10.08
C GLY A 59 6.91 0.72 11.47
N ALA A 60 5.58 0.67 11.53
CA ALA A 60 4.80 0.46 12.75
C ALA A 60 4.30 -0.98 12.96
N GLY A 61 4.42 -1.89 11.99
CA GLY A 61 3.94 -3.27 12.10
C GLY A 61 2.41 -3.41 12.26
N GLU A 62 1.64 -2.34 12.06
CA GLU A 62 0.19 -2.35 12.24
C GLU A 62 -0.50 -2.41 10.88
N VAL A 63 -1.26 -3.49 10.69
CA VAL A 63 -2.12 -3.70 9.53
C VAL A 63 -3.54 -3.83 10.03
N MET A 64 -4.43 -2.98 9.52
CA MET A 64 -5.85 -3.11 9.81
C MET A 64 -6.50 -3.90 8.70
N VAL A 65 -7.07 -5.05 9.06
CA VAL A 65 -7.84 -5.90 8.16
C VAL A 65 -9.31 -5.81 8.53
N SER A 66 -10.14 -5.42 7.59
CA SER A 66 -11.60 -5.51 7.70
C SER A 66 -12.11 -6.58 6.73
N ALA A 67 -13.12 -7.35 7.12
CA ALA A 67 -13.74 -8.35 6.27
C ALA A 67 -15.22 -8.01 6.05
N ASN A 68 -15.65 -7.97 4.79
CA ASN A 68 -17.05 -7.80 4.43
C ASN A 68 -17.38 -8.58 3.15
N SER A 69 -18.48 -9.35 3.18
CA SER A 69 -19.01 -10.12 2.04
C SER A 69 -17.96 -10.95 1.27
N GLY A 70 -17.01 -11.56 1.98
CA GLY A 70 -15.97 -12.39 1.37
C GLY A 70 -14.78 -11.63 0.79
N MET A 71 -14.68 -10.32 1.03
CA MET A 71 -13.49 -9.53 0.73
C MET A 71 -12.80 -9.03 1.99
N PHE A 72 -11.48 -8.98 1.94
CA PHE A 72 -10.58 -8.43 2.94
C PHE A 72 -10.10 -7.05 2.47
N PHE A 73 -10.27 -6.03 3.31
CA PHE A 73 -9.83 -4.66 3.06
C PHE A 73 -8.62 -4.38 3.93
N VAL A 74 -7.54 -3.93 3.32
CA VAL A 74 -6.25 -3.72 3.99
C VAL A 74 -5.93 -2.25 4.08
N TRP A 75 -5.60 -1.82 5.28
CA TRP A 75 -5.04 -0.51 5.55
C TRP A 75 -3.66 -0.68 6.17
N LEU A 76 -2.74 0.16 5.72
CA LEU A 76 -1.34 0.17 6.07
C LEU A 76 -1.05 1.47 6.83
N TYR A 77 -0.26 1.39 7.89
CA TYR A 77 0.14 2.56 8.68
C TYR A 77 1.58 2.92 8.36
N PHE A 78 1.75 4.14 7.87
CA PHE A 78 3.03 4.74 7.54
C PHE A 78 3.22 5.92 8.47
#